data_AF-A0A969NLU9-F1
#
_entry.id   AF-A0A969NLU9-F1
#
_cell.length_a   1.000
_cell.length_b   1.000
_cell.length_c   1.000
_cell.angle_alpha   90.00
_cell.angle_beta   90.00
_cell.angle_gamma   90.00
#
_symmetry.space_group_name_H-M   'P 1'
#
loop_
_entity.id
_entity.type
_entity.pdbx_description
1 polymer ?
#
loop_
_entity_poly.entity_id
_entity_poly.type
_entity_poly.pdbx_seq_one_letter_code
_entity_poly.pdbx_strand_id
1 'polypeptide(L)'
;MNVVGLSSTTNPYIQARWSAFSEENPDYNVSLIEFGRISKVYAWKPVEVKVPYTRIILSDKASQYQSIQQLLELIRALFKALEKTKPDVIVLNGYQQPATLASLFWSKIHRKPV
;
A
#
# COMPACT_ATOMS: atom_id res chain seq x y z
N MET A 1 -12.76 11.31 5.29
CA MET A 1 -12.77 10.16 4.35
C MET A 1 -11.45 9.39 4.50
N ASN A 2 -11.48 8.07 4.53
CA ASN A 2 -10.29 7.22 4.66
C ASN A 2 -9.84 6.74 3.27
N VAL A 3 -8.70 7.24 2.80
CA VAL A 3 -8.14 6.90 1.49
C VAL A 3 -6.91 6.02 1.70
N VAL A 4 -6.93 4.81 1.15
CA VAL A 4 -5.81 3.86 1.30
C VAL A 4 -5.19 3.53 -0.05
N GLY A 5 -3.94 3.93 -0.25
CA GLY A 5 -3.12 3.53 -1.37
C GLY A 5 -2.44 2.20 -1.13
N LEU A 6 -2.29 1.40 -2.18
CA LEU A 6 -1.50 0.18 -2.16
C LEU A 6 -0.34 0.30 -3.15
N SER A 7 0.86 -0.09 -2.75
CA SER A 7 2.02 -0.14 -3.64
C SER A 7 2.98 -1.26 -3.27
N SER A 8 3.85 -1.64 -4.22
CA SER A 8 4.95 -2.57 -3.94
C SER A 8 5.94 -1.98 -2.93
N THR A 9 6.36 -0.75 -3.16
CA THR A 9 7.33 0.02 -2.35
C THR A 9 7.17 1.51 -2.64
N THR A 10 7.40 2.38 -1.66
CA THR A 10 7.44 3.83 -1.91
C THR A 10 8.72 4.23 -2.65
N ASN A 11 8.54 4.77 -3.86
CA ASN A 11 9.60 5.48 -4.60
C ASN A 11 9.35 7.00 -4.53
N PRO A 12 10.31 7.85 -4.96
CA PRO A 12 10.16 9.31 -4.87
C PRO A 12 8.92 9.87 -5.59
N TYR A 13 8.49 9.24 -6.68
CA TYR A 13 7.30 9.67 -7.43
C TYR A 13 6.00 9.34 -6.70
N ILE A 14 5.91 8.14 -6.11
CA ILE A 14 4.77 7.75 -5.28
C ILE A 14 4.71 8.67 -4.06
N GLN A 15 5.84 8.90 -3.40
CA GLN A 15 5.89 9.82 -2.27
C GLN A 15 5.41 11.22 -2.66
N ALA A 16 5.92 11.80 -3.74
CA ALA A 16 5.53 13.14 -4.18
C ALA A 16 4.02 13.23 -4.43
N ARG A 17 3.44 12.25 -5.14
CA ARG A 17 2.00 12.21 -5.42
C ARG A 17 1.15 12.09 -4.16
N TRP A 18 1.54 11.18 -3.25
CA TRP A 18 0.79 10.96 -2.01
C TRP A 18 0.96 12.11 -1.02
N SER A 19 2.10 12.80 -1.04
CA SER A 19 2.32 14.00 -0.23
C SER A 19 1.43 15.14 -0.72
N ALA A 20 1.49 15.45 -2.02
CA ALA A 20 0.64 16.47 -2.63
C ALA A 20 -0.85 16.18 -2.41
N PHE A 21 -1.29 14.94 -2.65
CA PHE A 21 -2.68 14.55 -2.42
C PHE A 21 -3.11 14.73 -0.96
N SER A 22 -2.26 14.37 0.01
CA SER A 22 -2.57 14.53 1.43
C SER A 22 -2.60 15.99 1.87
N GLU A 23 -1.73 16.84 1.31
CA GLU A 23 -1.68 18.28 1.60
C GLU A 23 -2.85 19.04 0.98
N GLU A 24 -3.28 18.65 -0.23
CA GLU A 24 -4.45 19.21 -0.90
C GLU A 24 -5.78 18.78 -0.26
N ASN A 25 -5.77 17.67 0.51
CA ASN A 25 -6.97 17.09 1.13
C ASN A 25 -6.76 16.88 2.65
N PRO A 26 -6.60 17.96 3.45
CA PRO A 26 -6.26 17.86 4.87
C PRO A 26 -7.36 17.18 5.72
N ASP A 27 -8.60 17.14 5.24
CA ASP A 27 -9.72 16.47 5.92
C ASP A 27 -9.77 14.95 5.64
N TYR A 28 -8.86 14.42 4.82
CA TYR A 28 -8.79 13.01 4.49
C TYR A 28 -7.75 12.29 5.34
N ASN A 29 -8.10 11.11 5.84
CA ASN A 29 -7.16 10.21 6.48
C ASN A 29 -6.45 9.41 5.38
N VAL A 30 -5.30 9.93 4.94
CA VAL A 30 -4.52 9.34 3.84
C VAL A 30 -3.52 8.32 4.39
N SER A 31 -3.57 7.10 3.87
CA SER A 31 -2.62 6.04 4.20
C SER A 31 -2.05 5.39 2.94
N LEU A 32 -0.78 5.02 2.97
CA LEU A 32 -0.12 4.24 1.93
C LEU A 32 0.40 2.93 2.53
N ILE A 33 -0.14 1.81 2.04
CA ILE A 33 0.30 0.46 2.38
C ILE A 33 1.32 0.00 1.34
N GLU A 34 2.49 -0.39 1.82
CA GLU A 34 3.60 -0.93 1.05
C GLU A 34 3.71 -2.44 1.28
N PHE A 35 3.74 -3.22 0.20
CA PHE A 35 3.86 -4.68 0.30
C PHE A 35 5.23 -5.12 0.81
N GLY A 36 6.28 -4.35 0.51
CA GLY A 36 7.63 -4.56 1.03
C GLY A 36 8.33 -3.23 1.32
N ARG A 37 9.34 -3.26 2.20
CA ARG A 37 10.22 -2.10 2.44
C ARG A 37 11.18 -1.85 1.27
N ILE A 38 11.56 -2.91 0.57
CA ILE A 38 12.55 -2.89 -0.50
C ILE A 38 11.99 -3.52 -1.77
N SER A 39 12.48 -3.07 -2.92
CA SER A 39 12.16 -3.67 -4.20
C SER A 39 13.43 -4.23 -4.82
N LYS A 40 13.34 -5.46 -5.35
CA LYS A 40 14.38 -6.07 -6.18
C LYS A 40 14.33 -5.60 -7.63
N VAL A 41 13.17 -5.12 -8.09
CA VAL A 41 12.98 -4.57 -9.44
C VAL A 41 13.47 -3.13 -9.54
N TYR A 42 13.20 -2.32 -8.51
CA TYR A 42 13.62 -0.93 -8.45
C TYR A 42 14.41 -0.65 -7.17
N ALA A 43 15.73 -0.57 -7.29
CA ALA A 43 16.65 -0.38 -6.17
C ALA A 43 16.69 1.08 -5.66
N TRP A 44 15.52 1.69 -5.44
CA TRP A 44 15.44 3.00 -4.81
C TRP A 44 15.90 2.91 -3.36
N LYS A 45 16.70 3.88 -2.91
CA LYS A 45 16.99 4.03 -1.48
C LYS A 45 15.67 4.33 -0.75
N PRO A 46 15.38 3.67 0.38
CA PRO A 46 14.21 3.99 1.18
C PRO A 46 14.20 5.47 1.51
N VAL A 47 13.09 6.15 1.25
CA VAL A 47 12.97 7.56 1.59
C VAL A 47 12.61 7.65 3.08
N GLU A 48 13.57 8.11 3.89
CA GLU A 48 13.42 8.37 5.34
C GLU A 48 12.92 9.78 5.64
N VAL A 49 12.04 10.33 4.78
CA VAL A 49 11.49 11.67 4.97
C VAL A 49 10.16 11.56 5.70
N LYS A 50 9.91 12.49 6.63
CA LYS A 50 8.61 12.66 7.27
C LYS A 50 7.59 13.03 6.19
N VAL A 51 6.60 12.17 6.00
CA VAL A 51 5.51 12.37 5.02
C VAL A 51 4.24 12.87 5.71
N PRO A 52 3.36 13.60 5.01
CA PRO A 52 2.10 14.11 5.58
C PRO A 52 0.98 13.06 5.69
N TYR A 53 1.25 11.81 5.29
CA TYR A 53 0.31 10.69 5.32
C TYR A 53 0.82 9.52 6.16
N THR A 54 -0.04 8.56 6.50
CA THR A 54 0.36 7.38 7.26
C THR A 54 1.00 6.33 6.34
N ARG A 55 2.22 5.87 6.65
CA ARG A 55 2.88 4.76 5.94
C ARG A 55 2.74 3.46 6.73
N ILE A 56 2.32 2.40 6.05
CA ILE A 56 2.17 1.06 6.60
C ILE A 56 2.97 0.09 5.74
N ILE A 57 4.02 -0.50 6.29
CA ILE A 57 4.86 -1.47 5.57
C ILE A 57 4.49 -2.88 6.05
N LEU A 58 4.05 -3.74 5.14
CA LEU A 58 3.56 -5.08 5.48
C LEU A 58 4.68 -6.11 5.66
N SER A 59 5.84 -5.87 5.05
CA SER A 59 7.00 -6.77 5.13
C SER A 59 8.31 -6.01 5.01
N ASP A 60 9.32 -6.40 5.79
CA ASP A 60 10.70 -5.94 5.59
C ASP A 60 11.38 -6.64 4.40
N LYS A 61 10.77 -7.69 3.84
CA LYS A 61 11.28 -8.42 2.68
C LYS A 61 10.91 -7.73 1.37
N ALA A 62 11.64 -8.08 0.32
CA ALA A 62 11.31 -7.62 -1.03
C ALA A 62 9.94 -8.15 -1.47
N SER A 63 9.14 -7.27 -2.09
CA SER A 63 7.79 -7.61 -2.55
C SER A 63 7.79 -8.63 -3.70
N GLN A 64 8.85 -8.68 -4.52
CA GLN A 64 8.84 -9.37 -5.82
C GLN A 64 9.15 -10.87 -5.84
N TYR A 65 9.52 -11.51 -4.73
CA TYR A 65 9.82 -12.95 -4.73
C TYR A 65 9.47 -13.55 -3.39
N GLN A 66 8.23 -14.03 -3.29
CA GLN A 66 7.71 -14.65 -2.09
C GLN A 66 7.39 -16.12 -2.37
N SER A 67 7.84 -17.02 -1.50
CA SER A 67 7.30 -18.39 -1.50
C SER A 67 5.78 -18.34 -1.30
N ILE A 68 5.07 -19.44 -1.59
CA ILE A 68 3.62 -19.51 -1.38
C ILE A 68 3.27 -19.13 0.08
N GLN A 69 4.07 -19.60 1.06
CA GLN A 69 3.88 -19.24 2.46
C GLN A 69 4.02 -17.73 2.70
N GLN A 70 5.05 -17.10 2.13
CA GLN A 70 5.27 -15.66 2.28
C GLN A 70 4.17 -14.84 1.61
N LEU A 71 3.66 -15.31 0.46
CA LEU A 71 2.52 -14.66 -0.19
C LEU A 71 1.26 -14.73 0.68
N LEU A 72 0.99 -15.87 1.32
CA LEU A 72 -0.14 -16.00 2.24
C LEU A 72 0.01 -15.11 3.47
N GLU A 73 1.23 -14.98 4.01
CA GLU A 73 1.54 -14.05 5.09
C GLU A 73 1.29 -12.59 4.67
N LEU A 74 1.75 -12.20 3.48
CA LEU A 74 1.52 -10.87 2.93
C LEU A 74 0.03 -10.57 2.74
N ILE A 75 -0.73 -11.52 2.19
CA ILE A 75 -2.19 -11.38 2.01
C ILE A 75 -2.90 -11.23 3.36
N ARG A 76 -2.52 -12.04 4.37
CA ARG A 76 -3.08 -11.91 5.73
C ARG A 76 -2.75 -10.55 6.35
N ALA A 77 -1.51 -10.09 6.20
CA ALA A 77 -1.08 -8.78 6.69
C ALA A 77 -1.84 -7.64 5.99
N LEU A 78 -2.04 -7.76 4.67
CA LEU A 78 -2.81 -6.81 3.87
C LEU A 78 -4.26 -6.73 4.36
N PHE A 79 -4.94 -7.86 4.54
CA PHE A 79 -6.33 -7.87 4.99
C PHE A 79 -6.47 -7.27 6.38
N LYS A 80 -5.57 -7.62 7.31
CA LYS A 80 -5.53 -7.01 8.64
C LYS A 80 -5.29 -5.50 8.59
N ALA A 81 -4.43 -5.03 7.68
CA ALA A 81 -4.19 -3.61 7.49
C ALA A 81 -5.43 -2.88 6.92
N LEU A 82 -6.12 -3.48 5.94
CA LEU A 82 -7.37 -2.94 5.38
C LEU A 82 -8.51 -2.91 6.43
N GLU A 83 -8.65 -3.96 7.24
CA GLU A 83 -9.61 -3.99 8.35
C GLU A 83 -9.31 -2.92 9.41
N LYS A 84 -8.03 -2.70 9.72
CA LYS A 84 -7.60 -1.69 10.70
C LYS A 84 -7.81 -0.27 10.17
N THR A 85 -7.46 -0.02 8.91
CA THR A 85 -7.54 1.31 8.28
C THR A 85 -8.95 1.70 7.88
N LYS A 86 -9.86 0.72 7.72
CA LYS A 86 -11.27 0.93 7.35
C LYS A 86 -11.41 1.91 6.16
N PRO A 87 -10.83 1.58 4.98
CA PRO A 87 -10.87 2.47 3.84
C PRO A 87 -12.30 2.73 3.37
N ASP A 88 -12.55 3.97 2.95
CA ASP A 88 -13.70 4.35 2.15
C ASP A 88 -13.41 4.14 0.66
N VAL A 89 -12.17 4.35 0.24
CA VAL A 89 -11.67 4.05 -1.11
C VAL A 89 -10.28 3.43 -1.05
N ILE A 90 -10.00 2.54 -1.99
CA ILE A 90 -8.69 1.91 -2.15
C ILE A 90 -8.10 2.37 -3.49
N VAL A 91 -6.83 2.75 -3.52
CA VAL A 91 -6.14 3.20 -4.74
C VAL A 91 -5.00 2.25 -5.06
N LEU A 92 -5.00 1.66 -6.24
CA LEU A 92 -3.98 0.70 -6.68
C LEU A 92 -2.83 1.42 -7.41
N ASN A 93 -1.72 1.67 -6.72
CA ASN A 93 -0.54 2.32 -7.30
C ASN A 93 0.41 1.28 -7.93
N GLY A 94 -0.08 0.62 -8.99
CA GLY A 94 0.62 -0.41 -9.75
C GLY A 94 -0.04 -1.80 -9.61
N TYR A 95 0.19 -2.65 -10.62
CA TYR A 95 -0.53 -3.93 -10.77
C TYR A 95 0.38 -5.17 -10.76
N GLN A 96 1.64 -5.03 -10.33
CA GLN A 96 2.67 -6.04 -10.61
C GLN A 96 2.78 -7.17 -9.58
N GLN A 97 1.79 -7.34 -8.71
CA GLN A 97 1.89 -8.22 -7.53
C GLN A 97 0.57 -8.97 -7.26
N PRO A 98 0.60 -10.27 -6.89
CA PRO A 98 -0.59 -11.01 -6.48
C PRO A 98 -1.35 -10.38 -5.31
N ALA A 99 -0.67 -9.64 -4.43
CA ALA A 99 -1.29 -8.86 -3.37
C ALA A 99 -2.29 -7.79 -3.90
N THR A 100 -2.09 -7.29 -5.12
CA THR A 100 -3.03 -6.37 -5.79
C THR A 100 -4.34 -7.06 -6.17
N LEU A 101 -4.26 -8.33 -6.60
CA LEU A 101 -5.47 -9.14 -6.86
C LEU A 101 -6.19 -9.45 -5.55
N ALA A 102 -5.45 -9.73 -4.47
CA ALA A 102 -6.03 -9.94 -3.16
C ALA A 102 -6.75 -8.68 -2.65
N SER A 103 -6.22 -7.47 -2.89
CA SER A 103 -6.93 -6.23 -2.55
C SER A 103 -8.20 -6.02 -3.37
N LEU A 104 -8.18 -6.32 -4.68
CA LEU A 104 -9.38 -6.25 -5.51
C LEU A 104 -10.46 -7.21 -4.99
N PHE A 105 -10.07 -8.43 -4.66
CA PHE A 105 -10.96 -9.43 -4.08
C PHE A 105 -11.56 -8.96 -2.75
N TRP A 106 -10.71 -8.46 -1.83
CA TRP A 106 -11.15 -7.90 -0.56
C TRP A 106 -12.14 -6.75 -0.75
N SER A 107 -11.84 -5.83 -1.67
CA SER A 107 -12.67 -4.66 -1.95
C SER A 107 -14.03 -5.06 -2.51
N LYS A 108 -14.08 -6.04 -3.41
CA LYS A 108 -15.33 -6.59 -3.94
C LYS A 108 -16.20 -7.21 -2.84
N ILE A 109 -15.60 -7.98 -1.93
CA ILE A 109 -16.32 -8.58 -0.78
C ILE A 109 -16.89 -7.49 0.13
N HIS A 110 -16.10 -6.45 0.42
CA HIS A 110 -16.48 -5.38 1.34
C HIS A 110 -17.19 -4.19 0.68
N ARG A 111 -17.52 -4.31 -0.61
CA ARG A 111 -18.18 -3.27 -1.44
C ARG A 111 -17.45 -1.92 -1.36
N LYS A 112 -16.13 -1.96 -1.38
CA LYS A 112 -15.28 -0.77 -1.40
C LYS A 112 -14.94 -0.40 -2.84
N PRO A 113 -15.06 0.89 -3.22
CA PRO A 113 -14.56 1.37 -4.50
C PRO A 113 -13.03 1.22 -4.56
N VAL A 114 -12.56 0.84 -5.75
CA VAL A 114 -11.14 0.65 -6.10
C VAL A 114 -10.83 1.44 -7.37
#